data_AF-A0A5C6K0Z4-F1
#
_entry.id   AF-A0A5C6K0Z4-F1
#
_cell.length_a   1.000
_cell.length_b   1.000
_cell.length_c   1.000
_cell.angle_alpha   90.00
_cell.angle_beta   90.00
_cell.angle_gamma   90.00
#
_symmetry.space_group_name_H-M   'P 1'
#
loop_
_entity.id
_entity.type
_entity.pdbx_description
1 polymer ?
#
loop_
_entity_poly.entity_id
_entity_poly.type
_entity_poly.pdbx_seq_one_letter_code
_entity_poly.pdbx_strand_id
1 'polypeptide(L)'
;DWTKISNHDKPEGMRVVFYPTDDESNTWIFDFPGGEDGEVELPENDYRVICFNYDTDGMVWKENGSYTLFTADTRDVRSPDNQTMAVTPPWLCGDHIDRVILKDIPEGSTKIIRLTPVNMVCHYTYEVNGIRGLDRVADLRAALSGMSGSLNMSGDSLPADLSESLLFDGMVSRNQIIGGFYTFGHSALEGEPNVFRLYLKNRSGSMSVLEQDVSDQVHDVPVAGHIGDVHLVLNFDYEVPSEPGSGGPGFDVDVDDWDDVNVDIVL
;
A
#
# COMPACT_ATOMS: atom_id res chain seq x y z
N ASP A 1 -16.93 -14.70 4.36
CA ASP A 1 -17.08 -14.60 5.83
C ASP A 1 -16.24 -13.42 6.29
N TRP A 2 -16.88 -12.36 6.78
CA TRP A 2 -16.22 -11.09 7.09
C TRP A 2 -15.75 -11.01 8.56
N THR A 3 -15.83 -12.10 9.33
CA THR A 3 -15.56 -12.08 10.78
C THR A 3 -14.12 -11.73 11.17
N LYS A 4 -13.18 -11.74 10.22
CA LYS A 4 -11.77 -11.40 10.42
C LYS A 4 -11.43 -9.93 10.16
N ILE A 5 -12.36 -9.16 9.58
CA ILE A 5 -12.19 -7.74 9.30
C ILE A 5 -13.20 -6.97 10.14
N SER A 6 -12.69 -6.12 11.04
CA SER A 6 -13.51 -5.32 11.96
C SER A 6 -13.16 -3.83 11.94
N ASN A 7 -12.03 -3.48 11.32
CA ASN A 7 -11.48 -2.13 11.23
C ASN A 7 -11.84 -1.42 9.92
N HIS A 8 -12.63 -2.04 9.05
CA HIS A 8 -13.05 -1.48 7.78
C HIS A 8 -14.47 -1.93 7.43
N ASP A 9 -15.20 -1.08 6.71
CA ASP A 9 -16.44 -1.47 6.06
C ASP A 9 -16.16 -2.46 4.92
N LYS A 10 -17.20 -3.18 4.49
CA LYS A 10 -17.07 -4.06 3.33
C LYS A 10 -16.70 -3.25 2.08
N PRO A 11 -15.82 -3.80 1.21
CA PRO A 11 -15.45 -3.15 -0.04
C PRO A 11 -16.63 -3.07 -1.02
N GLU A 12 -16.47 -2.28 -2.08
CA GLU A 12 -17.45 -2.19 -3.16
C GLU A 12 -17.68 -3.54 -3.85
N GLY A 13 -16.69 -4.43 -3.82
CA GLY A 13 -16.87 -5.85 -4.12
C GLY A 13 -15.59 -6.65 -4.13
N MET A 14 -15.75 -7.95 -4.26
CA MET A 14 -14.67 -8.93 -4.24
C MET A 14 -14.52 -9.58 -5.60
N ARG A 15 -13.28 -9.77 -6.05
CA ARG A 15 -12.93 -10.65 -7.15
C ARG A 15 -12.51 -12.00 -6.59
N VAL A 16 -12.99 -13.08 -7.20
CA VAL A 16 -12.59 -14.46 -6.90
C VAL A 16 -12.05 -15.09 -8.17
N VAL A 17 -10.84 -15.64 -8.07
CA VAL A 17 -10.12 -16.26 -9.16
C VAL A 17 -9.90 -17.73 -8.85
N PHE A 18 -10.39 -18.60 -9.73
CA PHE A 18 -10.26 -20.05 -9.64
C PHE A 18 -9.24 -20.55 -10.67
N TYR A 19 -8.17 -21.16 -10.19
CA TYR A 19 -7.08 -21.70 -10.98
C TYR A 19 -7.22 -23.23 -11.05
N PRO A 20 -7.57 -23.81 -12.21
CA PRO A 20 -7.59 -25.26 -12.37
C PRO A 20 -6.18 -25.85 -12.16
N THR A 21 -6.09 -26.98 -11.47
CA THR A 21 -4.80 -27.61 -11.16
C THR A 21 -4.22 -28.43 -12.31
N ASP A 22 -5.03 -28.78 -13.31
CA ASP A 22 -4.60 -29.48 -14.53
C ASP A 22 -4.10 -28.52 -15.62
N ASP A 23 -4.66 -27.30 -15.66
CA ASP A 23 -4.27 -26.22 -16.57
C ASP A 23 -4.58 -24.84 -15.95
N GLU A 24 -3.58 -24.23 -15.29
CA GLU A 24 -3.73 -22.91 -14.67
C GLU A 24 -4.03 -21.81 -15.72
N SER A 25 -3.71 -22.01 -17.00
CA SER A 25 -3.98 -21.01 -18.04
C SER A 25 -5.48 -20.82 -18.33
N ASN A 26 -6.31 -21.79 -17.94
CA ASN A 26 -7.77 -21.76 -18.10
C ASN A 26 -8.48 -21.26 -16.83
N THR A 27 -8.00 -20.13 -16.31
CA THR A 27 -8.47 -19.51 -15.07
C THR A 27 -9.89 -18.93 -15.20
N TRP A 28 -10.69 -19.03 -14.14
CA TRP A 28 -12.05 -18.49 -14.06
C TRP A 28 -12.14 -17.33 -13.07
N ILE A 29 -12.70 -16.20 -13.48
CA ILE A 29 -12.77 -14.98 -12.67
C ILE A 29 -14.24 -14.58 -12.49
N PHE A 30 -14.63 -14.31 -11.25
CA PHE A 30 -15.97 -13.84 -10.89
C PHE A 30 -15.88 -12.65 -9.94
N ASP A 31 -16.74 -11.65 -10.16
CA ASP A 31 -16.86 -10.48 -9.31
C ASP A 31 -18.16 -10.55 -8.50
N PHE A 32 -18.06 -10.27 -7.20
CA PHE A 32 -19.13 -10.30 -6.21
C PHE A 32 -19.30 -8.90 -5.59
N PRO A 33 -20.23 -8.08 -6.12
CA PRO A 33 -20.50 -6.75 -5.60
C PRO A 33 -20.89 -6.77 -4.10
N GLY A 34 -20.51 -5.72 -3.37
CA GLY A 34 -20.81 -5.54 -1.94
C GLY A 34 -20.19 -6.58 -1.00
N GLY A 35 -19.31 -7.46 -1.52
CA GLY A 35 -18.78 -8.57 -0.75
C GLY A 35 -19.86 -9.57 -0.32
N GLU A 36 -20.92 -9.69 -1.13
CA GLU A 36 -22.02 -10.62 -0.93
C GLU A 36 -21.64 -12.04 -1.39
N ASP A 37 -22.39 -13.03 -0.93
CA ASP A 37 -22.27 -14.40 -1.44
C ASP A 37 -22.96 -14.53 -2.80
N GLY A 38 -22.61 -15.58 -3.54
CA GLY A 38 -23.22 -15.86 -4.83
C GLY A 38 -22.92 -17.27 -5.31
N GLU A 39 -23.66 -17.68 -6.34
CA GLU A 39 -23.51 -18.98 -7.00
C GLU A 39 -22.82 -18.79 -8.34
N VAL A 40 -21.88 -19.70 -8.66
CA VAL A 40 -21.12 -19.70 -9.91
C VAL A 40 -21.05 -21.12 -10.46
N GLU A 41 -20.98 -21.24 -11.79
CA GLU A 41 -20.78 -22.52 -12.47
C GLU A 41 -19.33 -22.67 -12.88
N LEU A 42 -18.74 -23.81 -12.54
CA LEU A 42 -17.35 -24.16 -12.84
C LEU A 42 -17.29 -25.57 -13.44
N PRO A 43 -16.37 -25.83 -14.40
CA PRO A 43 -16.06 -27.19 -14.83
C PRO A 43 -15.62 -28.09 -13.67
N GLU A 44 -15.74 -29.40 -13.83
CA GLU A 44 -15.21 -30.32 -12.82
C GLU A 44 -13.68 -30.26 -12.77
N ASN A 45 -13.13 -29.86 -11.62
CA ASN A 45 -11.68 -29.82 -11.42
C ASN A 45 -11.29 -29.78 -9.94
N ASP A 46 -9.99 -29.96 -9.66
CA ASP A 46 -9.39 -29.45 -8.42
C ASP A 46 -8.90 -28.02 -8.73
N TYR A 47 -9.23 -27.07 -7.87
CA TYR A 47 -8.91 -25.66 -8.02
C TYR A 47 -8.05 -25.14 -6.87
N ARG A 48 -7.26 -24.12 -7.17
CA ARG A 48 -6.76 -23.16 -6.19
C ARG A 48 -7.55 -21.88 -6.31
N VAL A 49 -7.73 -21.14 -5.22
CA VAL A 49 -8.60 -19.96 -5.21
C VAL A 49 -7.87 -18.79 -4.58
N ILE A 50 -7.97 -17.61 -5.19
CA ILE A 50 -7.58 -16.34 -4.59
C ILE A 50 -8.80 -15.44 -4.62
N CYS A 51 -9.09 -14.74 -3.53
CA CYS A 51 -10.05 -13.64 -3.54
C CYS A 51 -9.45 -12.36 -2.97
N PHE A 52 -9.87 -11.23 -3.50
CA PHE A 52 -9.41 -9.91 -3.07
C PHE A 52 -10.43 -8.85 -3.44
N ASN A 53 -10.41 -7.69 -2.77
CA ASN A 53 -11.28 -6.58 -3.14
C ASN A 53 -10.77 -5.89 -4.42
N TYR A 54 -11.68 -5.55 -5.35
CA TYR A 54 -11.30 -5.00 -6.67
C TYR A 54 -11.30 -3.46 -6.72
N ASP A 55 -11.80 -2.81 -5.68
CA ASP A 55 -11.83 -1.36 -5.46
C ASP A 55 -10.45 -0.86 -4.97
N THR A 56 -9.42 -1.18 -5.75
CA THR A 56 -8.02 -0.87 -5.43
C THR A 56 -7.41 0.04 -6.49
N ASP A 57 -7.79 1.31 -6.48
CA ASP A 57 -7.25 2.30 -7.41
C ASP A 57 -5.71 2.42 -7.27
N GLY A 58 -5.03 2.56 -8.41
CA GLY A 58 -3.56 2.60 -8.46
C GLY A 58 -2.84 1.25 -8.31
N MET A 59 -3.56 0.15 -8.04
CA MET A 59 -2.98 -1.20 -7.96
C MET A 59 -2.71 -1.78 -9.36
N VAL A 60 -1.56 -2.44 -9.52
CA VAL A 60 -1.13 -3.12 -10.73
C VAL A 60 -1.09 -4.63 -10.47
N TRP A 61 -1.90 -5.39 -11.20
CA TRP A 61 -1.97 -6.84 -11.06
C TRP A 61 -1.07 -7.53 -12.10
N LYS A 62 -0.07 -8.30 -11.65
CA LYS A 62 0.87 -9.01 -12.56
C LYS A 62 0.70 -10.52 -12.45
N GLU A 63 0.95 -11.22 -13.56
CA GLU A 63 0.92 -12.69 -13.64
C GLU A 63 -0.36 -13.33 -13.08
N ASN A 64 -1.49 -12.62 -13.16
CA ASN A 64 -2.76 -13.02 -12.55
C ASN A 64 -3.40 -14.29 -13.14
N GLY A 65 -2.82 -14.83 -14.22
CA GLY A 65 -3.14 -16.14 -14.80
C GLY A 65 -2.39 -17.33 -14.17
N SER A 66 -1.51 -17.10 -13.18
CA SER A 66 -0.87 -18.16 -12.41
C SER A 66 -1.12 -17.95 -10.92
N TYR A 67 -1.58 -18.99 -10.23
CA TYR A 67 -1.78 -18.92 -8.78
C TYR A 67 -0.49 -18.52 -8.07
N THR A 68 0.62 -19.19 -8.40
CA THR A 68 1.89 -19.03 -7.69
C THR A 68 2.67 -17.76 -8.01
N LEU A 69 2.40 -17.14 -9.17
CA LEU A 69 3.12 -15.94 -9.62
C LEU A 69 2.30 -14.66 -9.49
N PHE A 70 1.01 -14.75 -9.15
CA PHE A 70 0.14 -13.59 -9.06
C PHE A 70 0.61 -12.63 -7.95
N THR A 71 0.97 -11.41 -8.36
CA THR A 71 1.31 -10.31 -7.47
C THR A 71 0.38 -9.11 -7.60
N ALA A 72 0.19 -8.41 -6.49
CA ALA A 72 -0.33 -7.06 -6.42
C ALA A 72 0.85 -6.10 -6.27
N ASP A 73 0.97 -5.12 -7.15
CA ASP A 73 2.08 -4.18 -7.20
C ASP A 73 1.57 -2.74 -7.19
N THR A 74 2.40 -1.82 -6.70
CA THR A 74 2.17 -0.37 -6.84
C THR A 74 2.95 0.20 -8.01
N ARG A 75 2.45 1.29 -8.60
CA ARG A 75 3.14 2.00 -9.69
C ARG A 75 4.38 2.76 -9.22
N ASP A 76 5.35 2.88 -10.10
CA ASP A 76 6.50 3.78 -9.93
C ASP A 76 6.04 5.26 -9.96
N VAL A 77 6.75 6.10 -9.22
CA VAL A 77 6.59 7.56 -9.17
C VAL A 77 7.96 8.24 -9.04
N ARG A 78 8.04 9.50 -9.48
CA ARG A 78 9.22 10.35 -9.24
C ARG A 78 9.04 11.14 -7.95
N SER A 79 10.01 11.02 -7.04
CA SER A 79 10.08 11.88 -5.86
C SER A 79 10.45 13.32 -6.23
N PRO A 80 10.24 14.30 -5.32
CA PRO A 80 10.65 15.68 -5.54
C PRO A 80 12.14 15.90 -5.86
N ASP A 81 13.00 15.00 -5.39
CA ASP A 81 14.43 14.97 -5.70
C ASP A 81 14.80 14.03 -6.86
N ASN A 82 13.81 13.66 -7.68
CA ASN A 82 13.91 12.90 -8.93
C ASN A 82 14.40 11.44 -8.76
N GLN A 83 14.23 10.86 -7.57
CA GLN A 83 14.46 9.43 -7.35
C GLN A 83 13.24 8.64 -7.83
N THR A 84 13.45 7.42 -8.34
CA THR A 84 12.34 6.49 -8.58
C THR A 84 11.94 5.88 -7.24
N MET A 85 10.65 5.97 -6.92
CA MET A 85 10.01 5.38 -5.75
C MET A 85 8.74 4.66 -6.21
N ALA A 86 8.08 3.92 -5.31
CA ALA A 86 6.75 3.39 -5.55
C ALA A 86 5.71 4.23 -4.78
N VAL A 87 4.46 4.23 -5.25
CA VAL A 87 3.34 4.78 -4.46
C VAL A 87 2.88 3.78 -3.40
N THR A 88 2.05 4.21 -2.45
CA THR A 88 1.43 3.31 -1.48
C THR A 88 0.25 2.54 -2.08
N PRO A 89 0.00 1.29 -1.64
CA PRO A 89 -1.22 0.60 -1.99
C PRO A 89 -2.43 1.23 -1.27
N PRO A 90 -3.65 1.16 -1.84
CA PRO A 90 -4.88 1.38 -1.08
C PRO A 90 -5.10 0.21 -0.09
N TRP A 91 -6.20 0.29 0.67
CA TRP A 91 -6.63 -0.85 1.49
C TRP A 91 -6.88 -2.09 0.63
N LEU A 92 -6.23 -3.19 1.00
CA LEU A 92 -6.37 -4.49 0.36
C LEU A 92 -6.76 -5.54 1.41
N CYS A 93 -7.76 -6.34 1.08
CA CYS A 93 -8.15 -7.51 1.82
C CYS A 93 -8.39 -8.70 0.89
N GLY A 94 -8.20 -9.91 1.39
CA GLY A 94 -8.31 -11.10 0.57
C GLY A 94 -8.11 -12.41 1.34
N ASP A 95 -8.21 -13.51 0.62
CA ASP A 95 -8.04 -14.88 1.11
C ASP A 95 -7.48 -15.76 -0.01
N HIS A 96 -6.87 -16.89 0.35
CA HIS A 96 -6.43 -17.89 -0.61
C HIS A 96 -6.70 -19.31 -0.09
N ILE A 97 -6.98 -20.22 -1.02
CA ILE A 97 -7.24 -21.62 -0.74
C ILE A 97 -6.39 -22.47 -1.71
N ASP A 98 -5.43 -23.22 -1.16
CA ASP A 98 -4.53 -24.08 -1.93
C ASP A 98 -5.21 -25.28 -2.59
N ARG A 99 -6.41 -25.65 -2.13
CA ARG A 99 -7.14 -26.78 -2.69
C ARG A 99 -8.65 -26.75 -2.43
N VAL A 100 -9.40 -26.69 -3.52
CA VAL A 100 -10.84 -26.94 -3.57
C VAL A 100 -11.09 -28.09 -4.56
N ILE A 101 -11.72 -29.16 -4.10
CA ILE A 101 -12.05 -30.30 -4.97
C ILE A 101 -13.47 -30.12 -5.51
N LEU A 102 -13.65 -29.86 -6.80
CA LEU A 102 -14.94 -29.75 -7.50
C LEU A 102 -15.09 -30.87 -8.53
N LYS A 103 -14.92 -32.12 -8.11
CA LYS A 103 -15.10 -33.31 -8.97
C LYS A 103 -16.15 -34.22 -8.37
N ASP A 104 -16.82 -34.99 -9.23
CA ASP A 104 -17.82 -35.98 -8.85
C ASP A 104 -18.93 -35.39 -7.98
N ILE A 105 -19.28 -34.12 -8.23
CA ILE A 105 -20.35 -33.43 -7.51
C ILE A 105 -21.68 -33.95 -8.08
N PRO A 106 -22.58 -34.52 -7.25
CA PRO A 106 -23.87 -35.00 -7.74
C PRO A 106 -24.64 -33.92 -8.51
N GLU A 107 -25.21 -34.30 -9.65
CA GLU A 107 -26.01 -33.39 -10.48
C GLU A 107 -27.12 -32.74 -9.64
N GLY A 108 -27.24 -31.41 -9.74
CA GLY A 108 -28.20 -30.63 -8.96
C GLY A 108 -27.81 -30.35 -7.51
N SER A 109 -26.56 -30.63 -7.10
CA SER A 109 -26.03 -30.24 -5.81
C SER A 109 -25.04 -29.07 -5.91
N THR A 110 -25.06 -28.18 -4.91
CA THR A 110 -24.16 -27.03 -4.82
C THR A 110 -23.13 -27.27 -3.73
N LYS A 111 -21.85 -26.98 -4.01
CA LYS A 111 -20.79 -27.02 -3.02
C LYS A 111 -20.48 -25.63 -2.49
N ILE A 112 -20.45 -25.49 -1.17
CA ILE A 112 -20.12 -24.22 -0.51
C ILE A 112 -18.60 -24.12 -0.35
N ILE A 113 -18.03 -23.08 -0.93
CA ILE A 113 -16.63 -22.67 -0.72
C ILE A 113 -16.67 -21.44 0.18
N ARG A 114 -16.04 -21.51 1.36
CA ARG A 114 -16.01 -20.39 2.31
C ARG A 114 -14.68 -19.67 2.19
N LEU A 115 -14.73 -18.43 1.71
CA LEU A 115 -13.63 -17.47 1.76
C LEU A 115 -13.79 -16.60 3.01
N THR A 116 -12.68 -16.34 3.71
CA THR A 116 -12.63 -15.55 4.94
C THR A 116 -11.57 -14.45 4.81
N PRO A 117 -11.86 -13.35 4.10
CA PRO A 117 -10.89 -12.31 3.84
C PRO A 117 -10.25 -11.74 5.12
N VAL A 118 -8.95 -11.44 5.04
CA VAL A 118 -8.15 -10.75 6.06
C VAL A 118 -7.52 -9.50 5.46
N ASN A 119 -7.03 -8.58 6.31
CA ASN A 119 -6.22 -7.45 5.84
C ASN A 119 -4.91 -7.96 5.24
N MET A 120 -4.56 -7.48 4.06
CA MET A 120 -3.33 -7.83 3.32
C MET A 120 -2.37 -6.64 3.20
N VAL A 121 -2.63 -5.56 3.94
CA VAL A 121 -1.76 -4.38 4.07
C VAL A 121 -1.65 -3.97 5.54
N CYS A 122 -0.47 -3.47 5.91
CA CYS A 122 -0.19 -2.77 7.14
C CYS A 122 -0.80 -1.38 7.14
N HIS A 123 -1.09 -0.88 8.33
CA HIS A 123 -1.56 0.48 8.57
C HIS A 123 -0.45 1.30 9.23
N TYR A 124 -0.01 2.38 8.59
CA TYR A 124 1.03 3.25 9.13
C TYR A 124 0.46 4.64 9.36
N THR A 125 0.77 5.23 10.51
CA THR A 125 0.51 6.63 10.81
C THR A 125 1.79 7.30 11.26
N TYR A 126 1.88 8.62 11.13
CA TYR A 126 3.04 9.34 11.60
C TYR A 126 2.73 10.75 12.08
N GLU A 127 3.59 11.23 12.96
CA GLU A 127 3.65 12.63 13.36
C GLU A 127 5.07 13.17 13.32
N VAL A 128 5.22 14.42 12.88
CA VAL A 128 6.50 15.11 12.81
C VAL A 128 6.54 16.29 13.75
N ASN A 129 7.48 16.24 14.67
CA ASN A 129 7.70 17.20 15.72
C ASN A 129 8.92 18.09 15.44
N GLY A 130 8.90 19.29 16.03
CA GLY A 130 10.05 20.22 16.06
C GLY A 130 10.34 20.96 14.75
N ILE A 131 9.39 20.97 13.81
CA ILE A 131 9.40 21.87 12.65
C ILE A 131 8.80 23.23 13.04
N ARG A 132 9.59 24.30 12.89
CA ARG A 132 9.15 25.69 13.12
C ARG A 132 8.83 26.38 11.79
N GLY A 133 7.78 27.21 11.78
CA GLY A 133 7.40 27.97 10.59
C GLY A 133 6.56 27.21 9.57
N LEU A 134 5.70 26.28 10.01
CA LEU A 134 4.87 25.47 9.12
C LEU A 134 3.89 26.28 8.26
N ASP A 135 3.56 27.50 8.65
CA ASP A 135 2.79 28.47 7.85
C ASP A 135 3.48 28.84 6.53
N ARG A 136 4.81 28.67 6.45
CA ARG A 136 5.64 28.91 5.27
C ARG A 136 5.74 27.72 4.32
N VAL A 137 5.21 26.55 4.70
CA VAL A 137 5.15 25.37 3.84
C VAL A 137 4.04 25.57 2.80
N ALA A 138 4.38 25.34 1.54
CA ALA A 138 3.46 25.39 0.42
C ALA A 138 2.99 24.00 0.02
N ASP A 139 3.90 23.02 0.09
CA ASP A 139 3.65 21.63 -0.27
C ASP A 139 4.58 20.71 0.56
N LEU A 140 4.13 19.49 0.83
CA LEU A 140 4.91 18.49 1.56
C LEU A 140 4.66 17.08 1.02
N ARG A 141 5.69 16.25 1.07
CA ARG A 141 5.61 14.81 0.78
C ARG A 141 6.48 14.06 1.77
N ALA A 142 6.18 12.80 1.99
CA ALA A 142 7.01 11.93 2.80
C ALA A 142 7.32 10.64 2.06
N ALA A 143 8.43 10.00 2.43
CA ALA A 143 8.77 8.68 1.94
C ALA A 143 9.36 7.82 3.05
N LEU A 144 9.21 6.51 2.92
CA LEU A 144 9.80 5.52 3.82
C LEU A 144 10.53 4.45 3.00
N SER A 145 11.83 4.30 3.24
CA SER A 145 12.65 3.24 2.62
C SER A 145 12.49 1.90 3.34
N GLY A 146 12.92 0.82 2.68
CA GLY A 146 12.96 -0.52 3.27
C GLY A 146 11.58 -1.18 3.30
N MET A 147 10.74 -0.86 2.32
CA MET A 147 9.34 -1.29 2.24
C MET A 147 9.11 -2.12 0.98
N SER A 148 8.08 -2.97 1.00
CA SER A 148 7.70 -3.73 -0.19
C SER A 148 6.69 -2.95 -1.02
N GLY A 149 6.96 -2.76 -2.32
CA GLY A 149 5.99 -2.23 -3.29
C GLY A 149 5.16 -3.31 -3.97
N SER A 150 5.22 -4.56 -3.51
CA SER A 150 4.34 -5.63 -4.00
C SER A 150 4.05 -6.74 -2.99
N LEU A 151 3.07 -7.58 -3.30
CA LEU A 151 2.59 -8.67 -2.47
C LEU A 151 2.32 -9.92 -3.32
N ASN A 152 2.77 -11.10 -2.86
CA ASN A 152 2.40 -12.38 -3.45
C ASN A 152 1.00 -12.79 -2.96
N MET A 153 0.05 -12.91 -3.89
CA MET A 153 -1.36 -13.13 -3.55
C MET A 153 -1.68 -14.55 -3.08
N SER A 154 -0.98 -15.56 -3.59
CA SER A 154 -1.25 -16.99 -3.28
C SER A 154 -0.83 -17.45 -1.89
N GLY A 155 -0.13 -16.62 -1.14
CA GLY A 155 0.34 -16.96 0.20
C GLY A 155 0.39 -15.79 1.17
N ASP A 156 -0.15 -14.62 0.76
CA ASP A 156 -0.13 -13.38 1.54
C ASP A 156 1.27 -13.10 2.13
N SER A 157 2.25 -12.91 1.24
CA SER A 157 3.65 -12.81 1.61
C SER A 157 4.40 -11.81 0.75
N LEU A 158 5.42 -11.17 1.32
CA LEU A 158 6.26 -10.22 0.59
C LEU A 158 7.21 -10.96 -0.36
N PRO A 159 7.44 -10.44 -1.58
CA PRO A 159 8.48 -10.96 -2.46
C PRO A 159 9.87 -10.87 -1.81
N ALA A 160 10.67 -11.92 -2.01
CA ALA A 160 12.05 -11.93 -1.56
C ALA A 160 12.89 -10.90 -2.32
N ASP A 161 13.89 -10.33 -1.65
CA ASP A 161 14.88 -9.41 -2.21
C ASP A 161 14.31 -8.10 -2.81
N LEU A 162 13.03 -7.79 -2.56
CA LEU A 162 12.40 -6.53 -2.95
C LEU A 162 12.41 -5.56 -1.77
N SER A 163 13.10 -4.43 -1.93
CA SER A 163 13.14 -3.36 -0.94
C SER A 163 13.15 -2.02 -1.66
N GLU A 164 12.09 -1.24 -1.45
CA GLU A 164 11.80 0.00 -2.16
C GLU A 164 11.61 1.16 -1.18
N SER A 165 11.43 2.36 -1.73
CA SER A 165 10.94 3.51 -0.97
C SER A 165 9.53 3.83 -1.44
N LEU A 166 8.61 3.98 -0.49
CA LEU A 166 7.22 4.35 -0.78
C LEU A 166 7.06 5.85 -0.57
N LEU A 167 6.50 6.55 -1.56
CA LEU A 167 6.17 7.97 -1.51
C LEU A 167 4.68 8.14 -1.16
N PHE A 168 4.39 8.99 -0.18
CA PHE A 168 3.05 9.24 0.32
C PHE A 168 2.86 10.70 0.77
N ASP A 169 1.62 11.09 0.96
CA ASP A 169 1.27 12.44 1.37
C ASP A 169 1.18 12.61 2.88
N GLY A 170 1.07 13.87 3.31
CA GLY A 170 0.68 14.24 4.66
C GLY A 170 0.08 15.63 4.70
N MET A 171 -0.27 16.08 5.89
CA MET A 171 -0.89 17.39 6.07
C MET A 171 -0.34 18.12 7.28
N VAL A 172 -0.39 19.45 7.22
CA VAL A 172 -0.21 20.29 8.40
C VAL A 172 -1.54 20.36 9.15
N SER A 173 -1.57 19.88 10.38
CA SER A 173 -2.71 19.97 11.28
C SER A 173 -2.26 20.49 12.64
N ARG A 174 -2.94 21.52 13.17
CA ARG A 174 -2.65 22.10 14.50
C ARG A 174 -1.17 22.40 14.76
N ASN A 175 -0.44 22.89 13.75
CA ASN A 175 0.99 23.20 13.80
C ASN A 175 1.90 21.97 14.02
N GLN A 176 1.49 20.82 13.51
CA GLN A 176 2.25 19.58 13.41
C GLN A 176 2.04 19.00 12.01
N ILE A 177 3.01 18.24 11.47
CA ILE A 177 2.77 17.46 10.25
C ILE A 177 2.33 16.08 10.68
N ILE A 178 1.23 15.60 10.14
CA ILE A 178 0.67 14.27 10.40
C ILE A 178 0.27 13.62 9.07
N GLY A 179 0.21 12.30 9.06
CA GLY A 179 -0.26 11.54 7.91
C GLY A 179 -0.48 10.08 8.24
N GLY A 180 -1.00 9.35 7.26
CA GLY A 180 -1.18 7.91 7.33
C GLY A 180 -1.23 7.31 5.93
N PHE A 181 -0.79 6.07 5.82
CA PHE A 181 -0.74 5.33 4.58
C PHE A 181 -0.83 3.82 4.83
N TYR A 182 -1.26 3.08 3.81
CA TYR A 182 -1.14 1.62 3.81
C TYR A 182 0.17 1.19 3.13
N THR A 183 0.67 0.02 3.49
CA THR A 183 1.84 -0.59 2.85
C THR A 183 1.70 -2.10 2.92
N PHE A 184 2.29 -2.84 1.99
CA PHE A 184 2.36 -4.29 2.13
C PHE A 184 3.21 -4.70 3.34
N GLY A 185 4.13 -3.86 3.80
CA GLY A 185 4.96 -4.14 4.96
C GLY A 185 6.42 -3.83 4.71
N HIS A 186 7.21 -3.86 5.78
CA HIS A 186 8.64 -3.62 5.69
C HIS A 186 9.35 -4.86 5.12
N SER A 187 10.32 -4.62 4.23
CA SER A 187 11.10 -5.65 3.54
C SER A 187 12.58 -5.27 3.44
N ALA A 188 13.03 -4.40 4.34
CA ALA A 188 14.41 -3.95 4.41
C ALA A 188 15.36 -5.15 4.38
N LEU A 189 16.34 -5.08 3.48
CA LEU A 189 17.39 -6.09 3.38
C LEU A 189 18.22 -6.10 4.67
N GLU A 190 18.86 -7.23 4.98
CA GLU A 190 19.63 -7.38 6.21
C GLU A 190 20.70 -6.27 6.34
N GLY A 191 20.54 -5.43 7.38
CA GLY A 191 21.44 -4.31 7.66
C GLY A 191 21.07 -2.97 7.01
N GLU A 192 20.04 -2.92 6.16
CA GLU A 192 19.53 -1.67 5.59
C GLU A 192 18.50 -1.02 6.53
N PRO A 193 18.57 0.31 6.75
CA PRO A 193 17.63 1.00 7.63
C PRO A 193 16.30 1.35 6.94
N ASN A 194 15.26 1.48 7.75
CA ASN A 194 14.05 2.20 7.36
C ASN A 194 14.25 3.69 7.64
N VAL A 195 14.49 4.47 6.58
CA VAL A 195 14.69 5.92 6.66
C VAL A 195 13.42 6.63 6.24
N PHE A 196 12.88 7.43 7.14
CA PHE A 196 11.81 8.36 6.84
C PHE A 196 12.41 9.63 6.24
N ARG A 197 11.95 10.01 5.04
CA ARG A 197 12.30 11.27 4.36
C ARG A 197 11.10 12.19 4.33
N LEU A 198 11.29 13.45 4.73
CA LEU A 198 10.30 14.51 4.64
C LEU A 198 10.75 15.57 3.64
N TYR A 199 9.98 15.75 2.57
CA TYR A 199 10.15 16.81 1.59
C TYR A 199 9.28 17.99 1.98
N LEU A 200 9.88 19.16 2.15
CA LEU A 200 9.20 20.41 2.47
C LEU A 200 9.48 21.43 1.37
N LYS A 201 8.46 21.80 0.61
CA LYS A 201 8.50 22.92 -0.34
C LYS A 201 8.00 24.16 0.36
N ASN A 202 8.83 25.19 0.45
CA ASN A 202 8.40 26.47 1.00
C ASN A 202 7.64 27.31 -0.05
N ARG A 203 6.95 28.36 0.40
CA ARG A 203 6.25 29.31 -0.49
C ARG A 203 7.16 30.07 -1.46
N SER A 204 8.46 30.15 -1.19
CA SER A 204 9.44 30.72 -2.11
C SER A 204 9.94 29.73 -3.18
N GLY A 205 9.41 28.50 -3.23
CA GLY A 205 9.79 27.45 -4.16
C GLY A 205 11.05 26.65 -3.78
N SER A 206 11.73 26.98 -2.68
CA SER A 206 12.86 26.20 -2.18
C SER A 206 12.37 24.92 -1.51
N MET A 207 13.04 23.81 -1.82
CA MET A 207 12.79 22.50 -1.21
C MET A 207 13.85 22.19 -0.17
N SER A 208 13.44 21.60 0.95
CA SER A 208 14.32 20.97 1.93
C SER A 208 13.93 19.51 2.14
N VAL A 209 14.92 18.67 2.40
CA VAL A 209 14.74 17.24 2.68
C VAL A 209 15.29 16.97 4.07
N LEU A 210 14.46 16.39 4.95
CA LEU A 210 14.85 15.97 6.30
C LEU A 210 14.76 14.45 6.37
N GLU A 211 15.70 13.81 7.06
CA GLU A 211 15.77 12.35 7.15
C GLU A 211 15.93 11.91 8.60
N GLN A 212 15.24 10.84 8.97
CA GLN A 212 15.40 10.18 10.26
C GLN A 212 15.31 8.66 10.08
N ASP A 213 16.25 7.93 10.68
CA ASP A 213 16.16 6.48 10.81
C ASP A 213 15.05 6.13 11.81
N VAL A 214 14.11 5.30 11.36
CA VAL A 214 12.96 4.83 12.13
C VAL A 214 12.91 3.31 12.25
N SER A 215 14.02 2.63 11.97
CA SER A 215 14.10 1.15 11.95
C SER A 215 13.57 0.53 13.24
N ASP A 216 13.97 1.03 14.42
CA ASP A 216 13.49 0.51 15.70
C ASP A 216 11.96 0.65 15.83
N GLN A 217 11.38 1.76 15.37
CA GLN A 217 9.93 2.00 15.44
C GLN A 217 9.15 1.09 14.49
N VAL A 218 9.76 0.65 13.40
CA VAL A 218 9.16 -0.30 12.45
C VAL A 218 9.32 -1.74 12.96
N HIS A 219 10.52 -2.11 13.42
CA HIS A 219 10.88 -3.48 13.78
C HIS A 219 10.37 -3.92 15.15
N ASP A 220 10.14 -3.00 16.08
CA ASP A 220 9.62 -3.33 17.42
C ASP A 220 8.10 -3.58 17.44
N VAL A 221 7.40 -3.31 16.33
CA VAL A 221 5.96 -3.55 16.23
C VAL A 221 5.68 -5.03 15.99
N PRO A 222 4.85 -5.68 16.84
CA PRO A 222 4.45 -7.07 16.61
C PRO A 222 3.67 -7.22 15.31
N VAL A 223 4.07 -8.19 14.49
CA VAL A 223 3.41 -8.50 13.21
C VAL A 223 2.74 -9.88 13.22
N ALA A 224 1.70 -10.03 12.41
CA ALA A 224 1.11 -11.31 12.05
C ALA A 224 1.38 -11.58 10.57
N GLY A 225 2.36 -12.44 10.28
CA GLY A 225 2.94 -12.49 8.93
C GLY A 225 3.74 -11.22 8.68
N HIS A 226 3.34 -10.42 7.69
CA HIS A 226 3.91 -9.11 7.40
C HIS A 226 3.07 -7.94 7.94
N ILE A 227 1.83 -8.21 8.38
CA ILE A 227 0.85 -7.20 8.78
C ILE A 227 1.17 -6.61 10.15
N GLY A 228 1.28 -5.28 10.23
CA GLY A 228 1.46 -4.49 11.45
C GLY A 228 0.69 -3.17 11.43
N ASP A 229 0.45 -2.61 12.62
CA ASP A 229 -0.10 -1.27 12.82
C ASP A 229 0.99 -0.40 13.47
N VAL A 230 1.59 0.50 12.69
CA VAL A 230 2.80 1.23 13.06
C VAL A 230 2.49 2.71 13.21
N HIS A 231 2.95 3.29 14.32
CA HIS A 231 2.92 4.74 14.53
C HIS A 231 4.33 5.29 14.62
N LEU A 232 4.73 6.11 13.64
CA LEU A 232 6.05 6.71 13.57
C LEU A 232 6.05 8.10 14.21
N VAL A 233 6.98 8.33 15.14
CA VAL A 233 7.24 9.63 15.74
C VAL A 233 8.58 10.17 15.25
N LEU A 234 8.52 11.27 14.50
CA LEU A 234 9.67 11.94 13.91
C LEU A 234 9.98 13.20 14.72
N ASN A 235 11.25 13.42 15.04
CA ASN A 235 11.69 14.57 15.83
C ASN A 235 12.84 15.28 15.12
N PHE A 236 12.54 16.43 14.54
CA PHE A 236 13.54 17.29 13.91
C PHE A 236 13.76 18.56 14.75
N ASP A 237 14.89 19.22 14.55
CA ASP A 237 15.11 20.59 15.02
C ASP A 237 15.35 21.47 13.79
N TYR A 238 14.26 21.84 13.11
CA TYR A 238 14.32 22.50 11.81
C TYR A 238 13.41 23.72 11.77
N GLU A 239 13.90 24.80 11.16
CA GLU A 239 13.11 25.99 10.88
C GLU A 239 12.98 26.17 9.37
N VAL A 240 11.73 26.21 8.89
CA VAL A 240 11.42 26.49 7.48
C VAL A 240 11.95 27.87 7.14
N PRO A 241 12.83 28.02 6.12
CA PRO A 241 13.41 29.30 5.77
C PRO A 241 12.35 30.36 5.44
N SER A 242 12.57 31.58 5.91
CA SER A 242 11.81 32.76 5.47
C SER A 242 12.07 33.04 3.99
N GLU A 243 11.09 33.62 3.30
CA GLU A 243 11.29 34.08 1.93
C GLU A 243 12.49 35.05 1.87
N PRO A 244 13.41 34.91 0.90
CA PRO A 244 14.42 35.93 0.67
C PRO A 244 13.70 37.24 0.34
N GLY A 245 13.99 38.31 1.09
CA GLY A 245 13.38 39.62 0.86
C GLY A 245 13.52 40.02 -0.61
N SER A 246 12.39 40.38 -1.23
CA SER A 246 12.26 40.82 -2.61
C SER A 246 13.47 41.66 -3.08
N GLY A 247 14.37 41.05 -3.85
CA GLY A 247 15.67 41.67 -4.12
C GLY A 247 16.51 40.97 -5.19
N GLY A 248 15.93 40.67 -6.35
CA GLY A 248 16.72 40.32 -7.54
C GLY A 248 15.91 39.58 -8.62
N PRO A 249 16.01 39.96 -9.90
CA PRO A 249 15.29 39.28 -10.98
C PRO A 249 16.05 38.00 -11.35
N GLY A 250 15.44 36.82 -11.20
CA GLY A 250 16.15 35.58 -11.47
C GLY A 250 15.25 34.36 -11.50
N PHE A 251 14.90 33.96 -12.73
CA PHE A 251 14.42 32.65 -13.16
C PHE A 251 13.09 32.17 -12.58
N ASP A 252 12.06 32.39 -13.38
CA ASP A 252 10.85 31.57 -13.44
C ASP A 252 11.29 30.16 -13.88
N VAL A 253 11.51 29.27 -12.91
CA VAL A 253 11.52 27.83 -13.17
C VAL A 253 10.08 27.39 -13.03
N ASP A 254 9.51 26.89 -14.14
CA ASP A 254 8.21 26.23 -14.14
C ASP A 254 8.15 25.30 -12.92
N VAL A 255 7.27 25.67 -11.99
CA VAL A 255 7.02 24.92 -10.79
C VAL A 255 6.11 23.78 -11.22
N ASP A 256 6.70 22.64 -11.60
CA ASP A 256 5.91 21.41 -11.70
C ASP A 256 5.28 21.20 -10.32
N ASP A 257 3.96 21.22 -10.28
CA ASP A 257 3.18 20.69 -9.16
C ASP A 257 3.60 19.22 -9.01
N TRP A 258 3.97 18.82 -7.78
CA TRP A 258 4.41 17.45 -7.55
C TRP A 258 3.26 16.50 -7.91
N ASP A 259 3.55 15.45 -8.67
CA ASP A 259 2.55 14.47 -9.09
C ASP A 259 1.68 14.05 -7.89
N ASP A 260 0.38 14.00 -8.12
CA ASP A 260 -0.56 13.56 -7.10
C ASP A 260 -0.23 12.11 -6.70
N VAL A 261 0.05 11.95 -5.41
CA VAL A 261 0.10 10.66 -4.71
C VAL A 261 -1.15 10.54 -3.85
N ASN A 262 -1.61 9.32 -3.62
CA ASN A 262 -2.87 9.10 -2.93
C ASN A 262 -2.78 9.55 -1.47
N VAL A 263 -3.89 10.13 -0.96
CA VAL A 263 -4.11 10.35 0.46
C VAL A 263 -5.04 9.23 0.93
N ASP A 264 -4.46 8.12 1.39
CA ASP A 264 -5.24 6.90 1.60
C ASP A 264 -5.97 6.83 2.95
N ILE A 265 -5.73 7.77 3.89
CA ILE A 265 -6.25 7.64 5.26
C ILE A 265 -6.84 8.94 5.81
N VAL A 266 -8.11 8.88 6.21
CA VAL A 266 -8.76 9.91 7.03
C VAL A 266 -8.36 9.68 8.49
N LEU A 267 -7.64 10.65 9.07
CA LEU A 267 -7.16 10.65 10.46
C LEU A 267 -8.26 10.97 11.48
#